data_AF-A0A7K5Q5R9-F1
#
_entry.id   AF-A0A7K5Q5R9-F1
#
_cell.length_a   1.000
_cell.length_b   1.000
_cell.length_c   1.000
_cell.angle_alpha   90.00
_cell.angle_beta   90.00
_cell.angle_gamma   90.00
#
_symmetry.space_group_name_H-M   'P 1'
#
loop_
_entity.id
_entity.type
_entity.pdbx_description
1 polymer ?
#
loop_
_entity_poly.entity_id
_entity_poly.type
_entity_poly.pdbx_seq_one_letter_code
_entity_poly.pdbx_strand_id
1 'polypeptide(L)' 'QQLTLRRARQQCLQTARLPIREYMVKAPNSRNYHSETLAINQVFDVLSTYYETRNWPAALRAGVSSGKGYVLPDTAEQ' A
#
# COMPACT_ATOMS: atom_id res chain seq x y z
N GLN A 1 14.63 -5.64 3.61
CA GLN A 1 15.41 -4.69 4.44
C GLN A 1 14.48 -4.04 5.47
N GLN A 2 14.73 -4.19 6.77
CA GLN A 2 13.86 -3.70 7.87
C GLN A 2 14.54 -2.58 8.69
N LEU A 3 15.34 -1.74 8.04
CA LEU A 3 16.20 -0.76 8.71
C LEU A 3 15.39 0.28 9.50
N THR A 4 14.30 0.77 8.91
CA THR A 4 13.39 1.75 9.51
C THR A 4 12.61 1.16 10.68
N LEU A 5 12.12 -0.07 10.57
CA LEU A 5 11.43 -0.75 11.66
C LEU A 5 12.35 -0.95 12.88
N ARG A 6 13.61 -1.35 12.65
CA ARG A 6 14.60 -1.51 13.72
C ARG A 6 14.87 -0.18 14.43
N ARG A 7 15.05 0.92 13.67
CA ARG A 7 15.24 2.25 14.25
C ARG A 7 14.02 2.73 15.04
N ALA A 8 12.82 2.54 14.52
CA ALA A 8 11.59 2.91 15.22
C ALA A 8 11.44 2.15 16.55
N ARG A 9 11.74 0.85 16.57
CA ARG A 9 11.73 0.04 17.81
C ARG A 9 12.77 0.51 18.82
N GLN A 10 13.96 0.90 18.37
CA GLN A 10 15.01 1.45 19.26
C GLN A 10 14.60 2.79 19.89
N GLN A 11 13.72 3.54 19.24
CA GLN A 11 13.18 4.80 19.76
C GLN A 11 11.78 4.66 20.38
N CYS A 12 11.30 3.42 20.60
CA CYS A 12 9.95 3.13 21.10
C CYS A 12 8.83 3.86 20.33
N LEU A 13 9.03 4.08 19.02
CA LEU A 13 8.04 4.73 18.15
C LEU A 13 7.00 3.71 17.68
N GLN A 14 5.74 4.13 17.72
CA GLN A 14 4.65 3.35 17.13
C GLN A 14 4.79 3.32 15.61
N THR A 15 4.73 2.13 15.02
CA THR A 15 4.80 1.94 13.58
C THR A 15 3.50 1.32 13.08
N ALA A 16 2.94 1.90 12.03
CA ALA A 16 1.82 1.33 11.29
C ALA A 16 2.27 0.97 9.87
N ARG A 17 1.65 -0.05 9.28
CA ARG A 17 1.82 -0.41 7.87
C ARG A 17 0.54 -0.07 7.13
N LEU A 18 0.67 0.36 5.88
CA LEU A 18 -0.50 0.55 5.02
C LEU A 18 -1.26 -0.78 4.86
N PRO A 19 -2.60 -0.77 4.84
CA PRO A 19 -3.43 -1.97 4.76
C PRO A 19 -3.49 -2.52 3.32
N ILE A 20 -2.35 -2.54 2.61
CA ILE A 20 -2.21 -3.06 1.25
C ILE A 20 -2.59 -4.56 1.20
N ARG A 21 -2.23 -5.32 2.23
CA ARG A 21 -2.57 -6.76 2.32
C ARG A 21 -4.06 -7.04 2.47
N GLU A 22 -4.79 -6.11 3.07
CA GLU A 22 -6.20 -6.30 3.42
C GLU A 22 -7.11 -5.84 2.28
N TYR A 23 -6.75 -4.72 1.64
CA TYR A 23 -7.55 -4.13 0.57
C TYR A 23 -7.07 -4.44 -0.84
N MET A 24 -5.82 -4.91 -1.04
CA MET A 24 -5.33 -5.24 -2.40
C MET A 24 -5.09 -6.74 -2.54
N VAL A 25 -5.59 -7.29 -3.64
CA VAL A 25 -5.33 -8.67 -4.03
C VAL A 25 -4.07 -8.74 -4.90
N LYS A 26 -3.35 -9.85 -4.75
CA LYS A 26 -2.19 -10.15 -5.59
C LYS A 26 -2.68 -10.36 -7.03
N ALA A 27 -2.28 -9.49 -7.95
CA ALA A 27 -2.53 -9.72 -9.37
C ALA A 27 -1.76 -10.98 -9.79
N PRO A 28 -2.36 -11.90 -10.56
CA PRO A 28 -1.65 -13.04 -11.13
C PRO A 28 -0.71 -12.54 -12.24
N ASN A 29 0.41 -11.92 -11.84
CA ASN A 29 1.44 -11.47 -12.76
C ASN A 29 2.51 -12.56 -12.92
N SER A 30 2.85 -12.87 -14.17
CA SER A 30 3.84 -13.88 -14.60
C SER A 30 5.26 -13.68 -14.05
N ARG A 31 5.51 -12.65 -13.22
CA ARG A 31 6.84 -12.27 -12.71
C ARG A 31 6.97 -12.30 -11.18
N ASN A 32 5.94 -12.74 -10.45
CA ASN A 32 5.98 -12.91 -8.97
C ASN A 32 6.45 -11.66 -8.18
N TYR A 33 6.32 -10.46 -8.77
CA TYR A 33 6.82 -9.23 -8.16
C TYR A 33 5.71 -8.61 -7.31
N HIS A 34 5.65 -9.03 -6.05
CA HIS A 34 4.69 -8.55 -5.04
C HIS A 34 5.37 -7.65 -4.01
N SER A 35 6.01 -6.56 -4.45
CA SER A 35 6.68 -5.63 -3.53
C SER A 35 5.67 -4.82 -2.70
N GLU A 36 5.54 -5.18 -1.42
CA GLU A 36 4.81 -4.40 -0.41
C GLU A 36 5.52 -3.08 -0.05
N THR A 37 6.76 -2.92 -0.51
CA THR A 37 7.57 -1.72 -0.32
C THR A 37 7.22 -0.71 -1.42
N LEU A 38 6.42 0.29 -1.05
CA LEU A 38 6.11 1.43 -1.90
C LEU A 38 7.22 2.48 -1.84
N ALA A 39 7.36 3.25 -2.93
CA ALA A 39 8.21 4.44 -2.92
C ALA A 39 7.59 5.53 -2.02
N ILE A 40 8.41 6.44 -1.52
CA ILE A 40 7.95 7.51 -0.61
C ILE A 40 6.83 8.36 -1.21
N ASN A 41 6.95 8.73 -2.49
CA ASN A 41 5.93 9.48 -3.20
C ASN A 41 4.60 8.72 -3.23
N GLN A 42 4.64 7.41 -3.46
CA GLN A 42 3.45 6.57 -3.49
C GLN A 42 2.77 6.49 -2.12
N VAL A 43 3.56 6.38 -1.03
CA VAL A 43 2.98 6.41 0.33
C VAL A 43 2.31 7.74 0.59
N PHE A 44 2.91 8.84 0.13
CA PHE A 44 2.34 10.17 0.28
C PHE A 44 1.04 10.33 -0.52
N ASP A 45 1.01 9.87 -1.76
CA ASP A 45 -0.19 9.91 -2.62
C ASP A 45 -1.34 9.12 -2.00
N VAL A 46 -1.06 7.92 -1.43
CA VAL A 46 -2.06 7.14 -0.69
C VAL A 46 -2.59 7.92 0.51
N LEU A 47 -1.71 8.48 1.34
CA LEU A 47 -2.14 9.18 2.55
C LEU A 47 -2.95 10.45 2.24
N SER A 48 -2.54 11.22 1.23
CA SER A 48 -3.27 12.40 0.76
C SER A 48 -4.64 12.03 0.22
N THR A 49 -4.71 11.02 -0.65
CA THR A 49 -5.99 10.56 -1.21
C THR A 49 -6.90 9.96 -0.13
N TYR A 50 -6.34 9.26 0.87
CA TYR A 50 -7.13 8.75 1.99
C TYR A 50 -7.66 9.87 2.89
N TYR A 51 -6.88 10.93 3.08
CA TYR A 51 -7.33 12.10 3.83
C TYR A 51 -8.54 12.76 3.16
N GLU A 52 -8.54 12.85 1.83
CA GLU A 52 -9.64 13.42 1.04
C GLU A 52 -10.87 12.50 0.94
N THR A 53 -10.65 11.23 0.57
CA THR A 53 -11.74 10.29 0.26
C THR A 53 -12.22 9.47 1.45
N ARG A 54 -11.42 9.40 2.52
CA ARG A 54 -11.58 8.47 3.65
C ARG A 54 -11.75 7.00 3.22
N ASN A 55 -11.31 6.67 2.01
CA ASN A 55 -11.53 5.38 1.37
C ASN A 55 -10.19 4.73 1.01
N TRP A 56 -9.87 3.60 1.66
CA TRP A 56 -8.62 2.88 1.44
C TRP A 56 -8.47 2.35 0.00
N PRO A 57 -9.47 1.68 -0.59
CA PRO A 57 -9.42 1.31 -2.00
C PRO A 57 -9.08 2.48 -2.94
N ALA A 58 -9.78 3.61 -2.83
CA ALA A 58 -9.50 4.77 -3.70
C ALA A 58 -8.08 5.30 -3.50
N ALA A 59 -7.65 5.40 -2.24
CA ALA A 59 -6.31 5.87 -1.88
C ALA A 59 -5.20 4.95 -2.38
N LEU A 60 -5.37 3.64 -2.21
CA LEU A 60 -4.43 2.64 -2.68
C LEU A 60 -4.37 2.62 -4.21
N ARG A 61 -5.49 2.84 -4.91
CA ARG A 61 -5.51 2.97 -6.38
C ARG A 61 -4.68 4.15 -6.87
N ALA A 62 -4.71 5.27 -6.15
CA ALA A 62 -3.98 6.48 -6.52
C ALA A 62 -2.46 6.30 -6.38
N GLY A 63 -1.99 5.69 -5.28
CA GLY A 63 -0.55 5.53 -5.05
C GLY A 63 0.07 4.24 -5.59
N VAL A 64 -0.70 3.16 -5.76
CA VAL A 64 -0.18 1.87 -6.25
C VAL A 64 -0.38 1.76 -7.75
N SER A 65 0.70 1.97 -8.51
CA SER A 65 0.67 1.80 -9.96
C SER A 65 0.40 0.34 -10.35
N SER A 66 -0.44 0.13 -11.37
CA SER A 66 -0.87 -1.18 -11.89
C SER A 66 0.28 -2.12 -12.27
N GLY A 67 1.50 -1.59 -12.46
CA GLY A 67 2.72 -2.35 -12.70
C GLY A 67 3.34 -3.03 -11.48
N LYS A 68 2.83 -2.80 -10.25
CA LYS A 68 3.38 -3.38 -9.00
C LYS A 68 2.77 -4.72 -8.58
N GLY A 69 1.88 -5.31 -9.38
CA GLY A 69 1.32 -6.64 -9.11
C GLY A 69 0.33 -6.71 -7.94
N TYR A 70 -0.14 -5.56 -7.47
CA TYR A 70 -1.26 -5.44 -6.55
C TYR A 70 -2.39 -4.72 -7.28
N VAL A 71 -3.53 -5.38 -7.40
CA VAL A 71 -4.77 -4.80 -7.93
C VAL A 71 -5.78 -4.79 -6.80
N LEU A 72 -6.60 -3.74 -6.76
CA LEU A 72 -7.76 -3.79 -5.88
C LEU A 72 -8.67 -4.92 -6.40
N PRO A 73 -9.23 -5.75 -5.52
CA PRO A 73 -10.34 -6.59 -5.94
C PRO A 73 -11.38 -5.62 -6.48
N ASP A 74 -11.78 -5.84 -7.73
CA ASP A 74 -12.86 -5.08 -8.33
C ASP A 74 -14.06 -5.34 -7.42
N THR A 75 -14.32 -4.41 -6.50
CA THR A 75 -15.63 -4.32 -5.89
C THR A 75 -16.47 -3.62 -6.94
N ALA A 76 -16.66 -4.32 -8.07
CA ALA A 76 -17.84 -4.15 -8.87
C ALA A 76 -18.98 -4.47 -7.91
N GLU A 77 -19.58 -3.39 -7.46
CA GLU A 77 -20.86 -3.37 -6.78
C GLU A 77 -21.82 -4.32 -7.52
N GLN A 78 -22.47 -5.22 -6.77
CA GLN A 78 -23.67 -5.93 -7.23
C GLN A 78 -24.81 -4.94 -7.48
#